data_AF-A0A952SPV2-F1
#
_entry.id   AF-A0A952SPV2-F1
#
_cell.length_a   1.000
_cell.length_b   1.000
_cell.length_c   1.000
_cell.angle_alpha   90.00
_cell.angle_beta   90.00
_cell.angle_gamma   90.00
#
_symmetry.space_group_name_H-M   'P 1'
#
loop_
_entity.id
_entity.type
_entity.pdbx_description
1 polymer ?
#
loop_
_entity_poly.entity_id
_entity_poly.type
_entity_poly.pdbx_seq_one_letter_code
_entity_poly.pdbx_strand_id
1 'polypeptide(L)'
;MAYAGDWQDYFPYITRPDATTSIIRGCGGWGYSSYFGAAVVWPIPLADAYYDGACTGAVFHHPAYRGDGFNNYMLSTSTLAEPAYWDLTTRTGPNQWAPQRLPKVQFPAAKAILVEIHPVHDMPYQSHRQTEGMPPVGMAAVDGSVGRWKREDLIPGVTSGEGIYDGIYLGQGVFGMHTINGVLGRDINR
;
A
#
# COMPACT_ATOMS: atom_id res chain seq x y z
N MET A 1 16.45 2.73 0.97
CA MET A 1 15.31 3.55 1.44
C MET A 1 15.67 4.09 2.82
N ALA A 2 15.68 5.41 3.06
CA ALA A 2 16.15 5.98 4.33
C ALA A 2 15.33 5.51 5.54
N TYR A 3 14.00 5.49 5.40
CA TYR A 3 13.08 4.99 6.43
C TYR A 3 13.46 3.60 6.97
N ALA A 4 13.68 2.62 6.09
CA ALA A 4 13.99 1.28 6.55
C ALA A 4 15.29 1.22 7.40
N GLY A 5 16.29 2.04 7.08
CA GLY A 5 17.51 2.13 7.89
C GLY A 5 17.24 2.67 9.30
N ASP A 6 16.39 3.69 9.42
CA ASP A 6 16.05 4.31 10.71
C ASP A 6 15.10 3.44 11.55
N TRP A 7 14.31 2.60 10.89
CA TRP A 7 13.21 1.83 11.50
C TRP A 7 13.45 0.32 11.48
N GLN A 8 14.70 -0.13 11.65
CA GLN A 8 15.06 -1.55 11.77
C GLN A 8 14.45 -2.45 10.66
N ASP A 9 14.53 -1.95 9.44
CA ASP A 9 14.03 -2.55 8.21
C ASP A 9 12.50 -2.70 8.10
N TYR A 10 11.71 -2.09 8.98
CA TYR A 10 10.26 -2.08 8.83
C TYR A 10 9.82 -1.21 7.62
N PHE A 11 8.74 -1.63 6.97
CA PHE A 11 7.98 -0.74 6.09
C PHE A 11 7.29 0.37 6.91
N PRO A 12 6.86 1.48 6.27
CA PRO A 12 6.05 2.49 6.93
C PRO A 12 4.85 1.86 7.66
N TYR A 13 4.83 2.03 8.97
CA TYR A 13 3.84 1.43 9.86
C TYR A 13 3.44 2.44 10.91
N ILE A 14 2.28 3.06 10.70
CA ILE A 14 1.90 4.30 11.39
C ILE A 14 0.57 4.16 12.14
N THR A 15 0.00 2.97 12.13
CA THR A 15 -1.24 2.59 12.82
C THR A 15 -0.95 1.49 13.82
N ARG A 16 -1.90 1.25 14.73
CA ARG A 16 -1.82 0.23 15.77
C ARG A 16 -2.82 -0.89 15.50
N PRO A 17 -2.43 -2.17 15.62
CA PRO A 17 -3.31 -3.30 15.28
C PRO A 17 -4.29 -3.62 16.43
N ASP A 18 -4.00 -3.15 17.63
CA ASP A 18 -4.76 -3.32 18.86
C ASP A 18 -5.72 -2.14 19.16
N ALA A 19 -5.77 -1.15 18.26
CA ALA A 19 -6.59 0.05 18.41
C ALA A 19 -7.67 0.10 17.33
N THR A 20 -8.89 0.48 17.71
CA THR A 20 -9.99 0.72 16.75
C THR A 20 -9.65 1.85 15.78
N THR A 21 -8.98 2.88 16.28
CA THR A 21 -8.45 3.98 15.47
C THR A 21 -7.06 4.38 15.99
N SER A 22 -6.22 4.81 15.07
CA SER A 22 -4.90 5.37 15.37
C SER A 22 -4.93 6.89 15.21
N ILE A 23 -4.25 7.62 16.08
CA ILE A 23 -4.03 9.06 15.92
C ILE A 23 -2.78 9.24 15.07
N ILE A 24 -2.96 9.82 13.89
CA ILE A 24 -1.86 10.16 12.98
C ILE A 24 -1.49 11.62 13.21
N ARG A 25 -0.20 11.90 13.38
CA ARG A 25 0.34 13.24 13.61
C ARG A 25 1.36 13.57 12.53
N GLY A 26 1.37 14.81 12.09
CA GLY A 26 2.30 15.35 11.11
C GLY A 26 1.70 16.55 10.41
N CYS A 27 2.46 17.27 9.59
CA CYS A 27 1.92 18.34 8.75
C CYS A 27 1.31 19.50 9.54
N GLY A 28 1.79 19.75 10.76
CA GLY A 28 1.22 20.75 11.67
C GLY A 28 -0.15 20.38 12.24
N GLY A 29 -0.62 19.14 12.09
CA GLY A 29 -1.93 18.69 12.53
C GLY A 29 -1.99 17.25 13.04
N TRP A 30 -3.21 16.76 13.24
CA TRP A 30 -3.49 15.37 13.61
C TRP A 30 -4.85 14.91 13.07
N GLY A 31 -5.03 13.61 12.90
CA GLY A 31 -6.27 12.98 12.46
C GLY A 31 -6.41 11.54 12.93
N TYR A 32 -7.51 10.89 12.60
CA TYR A 32 -7.74 9.47 12.90
C TYR A 32 -7.62 8.63 11.64
N SER A 33 -7.08 7.42 11.79
CA SER A 33 -7.04 6.41 10.71
C SER A 33 -7.43 5.04 11.25
N SER A 34 -8.11 4.25 10.40
CA SER A 34 -8.23 2.81 10.58
C SER A 34 -6.86 2.14 10.40
N TYR A 35 -6.74 0.86 10.76
CA TYR A 35 -5.48 0.12 10.67
C TYR A 35 -4.89 0.14 9.26
N PHE A 36 -5.68 -0.30 8.26
CA PHE A 36 -5.27 -0.30 6.86
C PHE A 36 -5.33 1.07 6.19
N GLY A 37 -5.97 2.07 6.83
CA GLY A 37 -5.88 3.47 6.39
C GLY A 37 -4.44 4.01 6.38
N ALA A 38 -3.51 3.33 7.06
CA ALA A 38 -2.06 3.50 6.90
C ALA A 38 -1.62 3.53 5.42
N ALA A 39 -2.29 2.77 4.57
CA ALA A 39 -2.01 2.70 3.13
C ALA A 39 -2.12 4.05 2.43
N VAL A 40 -2.99 4.94 2.93
CA VAL A 40 -3.18 6.30 2.40
C VAL A 40 -2.32 7.30 3.16
N VAL A 41 -2.36 7.23 4.49
CA VAL A 41 -1.82 8.30 5.34
C VAL A 41 -0.33 8.18 5.64
N TRP A 42 0.36 7.19 5.05
CA TRP A 42 1.81 6.99 5.19
C TRP A 42 2.66 8.24 4.94
N PRO A 43 2.31 9.19 4.04
CA PRO A 43 3.11 10.39 3.85
C PRO A 43 3.08 11.34 5.06
N ILE A 44 1.99 11.37 5.84
CA ILE A 44 1.81 12.37 6.92
C ILE A 44 2.96 12.35 7.92
N PRO A 45 3.25 11.23 8.63
CA PRO A 45 4.33 11.22 9.61
C PRO A 45 5.72 11.22 8.98
N LEU A 46 5.84 10.84 7.70
CA LEU A 46 7.11 10.85 6.99
C LEU A 46 7.49 12.26 6.51
N ALA A 47 6.52 13.11 6.21
CA ALA A 47 6.76 14.43 5.65
C ALA A 47 7.63 15.30 6.57
N ASP A 48 7.33 15.30 7.87
CA ASP A 48 8.06 16.11 8.86
C ASP A 48 9.52 15.65 9.01
N ALA A 49 9.79 14.35 8.89
CA ALA A 49 11.12 13.78 9.11
C ALA A 49 11.98 13.70 7.83
N TYR A 50 11.36 13.52 6.66
CA TYR A 50 12.06 13.17 5.43
C TYR A 50 11.77 14.08 4.23
N TYR A 51 10.80 14.99 4.35
CA TYR A 51 10.38 15.86 3.24
C TYR A 51 10.22 17.32 3.68
N ASP A 52 11.00 17.78 4.66
CA ASP A 52 10.98 19.18 5.14
C ASP A 52 9.58 19.70 5.51
N GLY A 53 8.70 18.80 5.99
CA GLY A 53 7.30 19.11 6.33
C GLY A 53 6.37 19.31 5.12
N ALA A 54 6.82 19.00 3.89
CA ALA A 54 6.07 19.22 2.65
C ALA A 54 4.99 18.15 2.41
N CYS A 55 3.93 18.17 3.20
CA CYS A 55 2.91 17.11 3.23
C CYS A 55 2.04 16.93 1.98
N THR A 56 1.96 17.95 1.14
CA THR A 56 1.27 17.91 -0.17
C THR A 56 2.25 18.25 -1.29
N GLY A 57 3.54 17.96 -1.07
CA GLY A 57 4.59 18.19 -2.05
C GLY A 57 4.37 17.37 -3.32
N ALA A 58 4.88 17.85 -4.44
CA ALA A 58 4.75 17.19 -5.75
C ALA A 58 5.22 15.73 -5.77
N VAL A 59 6.10 15.34 -4.83
CA VAL A 59 6.59 13.97 -4.64
C VAL A 59 5.49 12.97 -4.25
N PHE A 60 4.39 13.43 -3.68
CA PHE A 60 3.24 12.60 -3.29
C PHE A 60 2.15 12.55 -4.35
N HIS A 61 2.30 13.28 -5.45
CA HIS A 61 1.29 13.42 -6.48
C HIS A 61 1.72 12.83 -7.81
N HIS A 62 0.74 12.26 -8.51
CA HIS A 62 0.92 11.88 -9.90
C HIS A 62 1.26 13.15 -10.71
N PRO A 63 2.23 13.14 -11.66
CA PRO A 63 2.63 14.34 -12.40
C PRO A 63 1.48 15.01 -13.19
N ALA A 64 0.49 14.23 -13.61
CA ALA A 64 -0.73 14.72 -14.26
C ALA A 64 -1.86 15.11 -13.29
N TYR A 65 -1.69 14.97 -11.98
CA TYR A 65 -2.68 15.36 -10.99
C TYR A 65 -2.82 16.88 -10.93
N ARG A 66 -4.06 17.37 -10.82
CA ARG A 66 -4.40 18.81 -10.78
C ARG A 66 -5.38 19.15 -9.65
N GLY A 67 -5.66 18.21 -8.75
CA GLY A 67 -6.56 18.40 -7.62
C GLY A 67 -5.85 18.80 -6.33
N ASP A 68 -6.60 18.80 -5.24
CA ASP A 68 -6.21 19.18 -3.87
C ASP A 68 -6.12 17.98 -2.90
N GLY A 69 -6.14 16.76 -3.44
CA GLY A 69 -6.04 15.53 -2.67
C GLY A 69 -4.71 15.39 -1.96
N PHE A 70 -4.63 14.39 -1.07
CA PHE A 70 -3.49 14.25 -0.16
C PHE A 70 -2.28 13.53 -0.78
N ASN A 71 -2.50 12.46 -1.55
CA ASN A 71 -1.47 11.79 -2.35
C ASN A 71 -2.11 10.96 -3.48
N ASN A 72 -1.30 10.47 -4.40
CA ASN A 72 -1.70 9.53 -5.46
C ASN A 72 -0.91 8.23 -5.41
N TYR A 73 -0.35 7.86 -4.26
CA TYR A 73 0.49 6.67 -4.12
C TYR A 73 0.12 5.92 -2.84
N MET A 74 -0.49 4.77 -3.01
CA MET A 74 -0.93 3.90 -1.92
C MET A 74 0.21 2.97 -1.51
N LEU A 75 0.48 2.89 -0.21
CA LEU A 75 1.37 1.86 0.33
C LEU A 75 0.68 0.49 0.23
N SER A 76 1.39 -0.52 -0.27
CA SER A 76 0.87 -1.88 -0.38
C SER A 76 0.44 -2.40 1.00
N THR A 77 -0.84 -2.71 1.14
CA THR A 77 -1.43 -3.19 2.40
C THR A 77 -0.87 -4.55 2.82
N SER A 78 -0.33 -5.31 1.87
CA SER A 78 0.42 -6.54 2.16
C SER A 78 1.65 -6.37 3.06
N THR A 79 2.14 -5.13 3.24
CA THR A 79 3.22 -4.79 4.18
C THR A 79 2.72 -4.58 5.62
N LEU A 80 1.40 -4.54 5.83
CA LEU A 80 0.74 -4.26 7.11
C LEU A 80 0.14 -5.51 7.78
N ALA A 81 0.28 -6.70 7.21
CA ALA A 81 -0.20 -7.93 7.84
C ALA A 81 0.72 -9.10 7.56
N GLU A 82 0.70 -10.11 8.44
CA GLU A 82 1.45 -11.35 8.24
C GLU A 82 1.01 -12.06 6.94
N PRO A 83 1.92 -12.80 6.27
CA PRO A 83 1.61 -13.56 5.06
C PRO A 83 0.32 -14.40 5.15
N ALA A 84 0.09 -15.06 6.29
CA ALA A 84 -1.08 -15.90 6.54
C ALA A 84 -2.42 -15.14 6.54
N TYR A 85 -2.40 -13.81 6.72
CA TYR A 85 -3.60 -12.97 6.58
C TYR A 85 -4.06 -12.89 5.12
N TRP A 86 -3.14 -13.00 4.17
CA TRP A 86 -3.41 -12.88 2.74
C TRP A 86 -3.69 -14.22 2.06
N ASP A 87 -3.74 -15.30 2.83
CA ASP A 87 -4.30 -16.57 2.40
C ASP A 87 -5.69 -16.71 3.03
N LEU A 88 -6.73 -16.76 2.19
CA LEU A 88 -8.12 -16.85 2.65
C LEU A 88 -8.42 -18.15 3.42
N THR A 89 -7.60 -19.18 3.27
CA THR A 89 -7.74 -20.43 4.01
C THR A 89 -7.17 -20.34 5.44
N THR A 90 -6.27 -19.39 5.69
CA THR A 90 -5.62 -19.19 7.00
C THR A 90 -5.91 -17.83 7.64
N ARG A 91 -6.71 -16.98 6.99
CA ARG A 91 -7.08 -15.66 7.51
C ARG A 91 -7.95 -15.80 8.76
N THR A 92 -7.46 -15.30 9.88
CA THR A 92 -8.17 -15.28 11.18
C THR A 92 -8.58 -13.89 11.63
N GLY A 93 -8.03 -12.82 11.03
CA GLY A 93 -8.44 -11.44 11.29
C GLY A 93 -7.36 -10.58 11.94
N PRO A 94 -7.74 -9.60 12.80
CA PRO A 94 -6.83 -8.61 13.35
C PRO A 94 -5.64 -9.16 14.14
N ASN A 95 -5.73 -10.39 14.65
CA ASN A 95 -4.61 -11.05 15.32
C ASN A 95 -3.42 -11.35 14.39
N GLN A 96 -3.59 -11.21 13.07
CA GLN A 96 -2.53 -11.35 12.06
C GLN A 96 -2.06 -10.00 11.51
N TRP A 97 -2.58 -8.89 12.03
CA TRP A 97 -2.15 -7.53 11.66
C TRP A 97 -0.82 -7.22 12.34
N ALA A 98 0.22 -7.08 11.52
CA ALA A 98 1.56 -6.80 11.99
C ALA A 98 2.40 -6.18 10.87
N PRO A 99 3.28 -5.21 11.20
CA PRO A 99 4.18 -4.64 10.22
C PRO A 99 5.19 -5.67 9.73
N GLN A 100 5.49 -5.60 8.44
CA GLN A 100 6.49 -6.46 7.82
C GLN A 100 7.83 -5.75 7.68
N ARG A 101 8.90 -6.55 7.52
CA ARG A 101 10.28 -6.07 7.36
C ARG A 101 10.80 -6.37 5.96
N LEU A 102 11.69 -5.52 5.44
CA LEU A 102 12.33 -5.70 4.14
C LEU A 102 13.00 -7.08 3.97
N PRO A 103 13.76 -7.63 4.93
CA PRO A 103 14.39 -8.94 4.79
C PRO A 103 13.41 -10.12 4.64
N LYS A 104 12.12 -9.93 4.99
CA LYS A 104 11.10 -10.97 4.77
C LYS A 104 10.64 -11.02 3.31
N VAL A 105 10.93 -10.02 2.48
CA VAL A 105 10.44 -9.98 1.09
C VAL A 105 11.20 -10.96 0.22
N GLN A 106 10.47 -11.94 -0.34
CA GLN A 106 11.07 -13.00 -1.15
C GLN A 106 11.36 -12.58 -2.60
N PHE A 107 10.58 -11.64 -3.15
CA PHE A 107 10.70 -11.21 -4.55
C PHE A 107 10.77 -9.68 -4.67
N PRO A 108 11.86 -9.02 -4.22
CA PRO A 108 11.92 -7.56 -4.14
C PRO A 108 11.60 -6.81 -5.44
N ALA A 109 12.06 -7.33 -6.58
CA ALA A 109 11.82 -6.74 -7.91
C ALA A 109 10.40 -6.97 -8.48
N ALA A 110 9.65 -7.89 -7.88
CA ALA A 110 8.30 -8.28 -8.31
C ALA A 110 7.24 -8.04 -7.22
N LYS A 111 7.63 -7.39 -6.12
CA LYS A 111 6.77 -7.06 -4.98
C LYS A 111 6.54 -5.57 -4.98
N ALA A 112 5.28 -5.14 -5.09
CA ALA A 112 4.96 -3.73 -5.05
C ALA A 112 5.02 -3.19 -3.61
N ILE A 113 5.57 -1.99 -3.46
CA ILE A 113 5.54 -1.22 -2.21
C ILE A 113 4.63 0.00 -2.33
N LEU A 114 4.62 0.67 -3.49
CA LEU A 114 3.70 1.76 -3.78
C LEU A 114 2.91 1.45 -5.05
N VAL A 115 1.62 1.75 -5.02
CA VAL A 115 0.70 1.60 -6.15
C VAL A 115 0.11 2.95 -6.50
N GLU A 116 0.17 3.32 -7.77
CA GLU A 116 -0.34 4.59 -8.30
C GLU A 116 -1.87 4.62 -8.29
N ILE A 117 -2.45 5.73 -7.80
CA ILE A 117 -3.83 6.15 -8.07
C ILE A 117 -3.79 6.99 -9.35
N HIS A 118 -4.31 6.46 -10.45
CA HIS A 118 -4.28 7.20 -11.71
C HIS A 118 -5.34 8.32 -11.70
N PRO A 119 -5.02 9.57 -12.08
CA PRO A 119 -5.96 10.70 -11.97
C PRO A 119 -7.25 10.55 -12.80
N VAL A 120 -7.23 9.72 -13.84
CA VAL A 120 -8.38 9.45 -14.74
C VAL A 120 -9.00 8.08 -14.51
N HIS A 121 -8.19 7.10 -14.08
CA HIS A 121 -8.59 5.69 -14.05
C HIS A 121 -8.71 5.14 -12.62
N ASP A 122 -8.47 6.00 -11.62
CA ASP A 122 -8.53 5.69 -10.20
C ASP A 122 -7.61 4.51 -9.84
N MET A 123 -7.92 3.84 -8.73
CA MET A 123 -7.24 2.66 -8.23
C MET A 123 -7.38 1.44 -9.16
N PRO A 124 -6.32 0.63 -9.31
CA PRO A 124 -6.34 -0.55 -10.17
C PRO A 124 -7.04 -1.74 -9.48
N TYR A 125 -8.35 -1.63 -9.21
CA TYR A 125 -9.11 -2.75 -8.64
C TYR A 125 -9.19 -3.93 -9.61
N GLN A 126 -9.08 -5.14 -9.06
CA GLN A 126 -9.14 -6.39 -9.81
C GLN A 126 -10.54 -6.66 -10.38
N SER A 127 -11.57 -6.17 -9.68
CA SER A 127 -13.01 -6.31 -9.96
C SER A 127 -13.51 -5.40 -11.10
N HIS A 128 -12.73 -4.40 -11.51
CA HIS A 128 -13.18 -3.50 -12.58
C HIS A 128 -13.53 -4.31 -13.83
N ARG A 129 -14.82 -4.26 -14.21
CA ARG A 129 -15.40 -4.77 -15.47
C ARG A 129 -14.78 -4.12 -16.72
N GLN A 130 -13.76 -3.28 -16.57
CA GLN A 130 -13.00 -2.64 -17.64
C GLN A 130 -11.68 -3.38 -17.85
N THR A 131 -11.76 -4.66 -18.21
CA THR A 131 -10.57 -5.45 -18.57
C THR A 131 -10.01 -5.05 -19.94
N GLU A 132 -10.82 -4.44 -20.81
CA GLU A 132 -10.35 -3.83 -22.05
C GLU A 132 -10.05 -2.35 -21.83
N GLY A 133 -8.82 -1.94 -22.16
CA GLY A 133 -8.42 -0.53 -22.17
C GLY A 133 -7.94 0.04 -20.83
N MET A 134 -7.81 -0.77 -19.77
CA MET A 134 -7.15 -0.31 -18.54
C MET A 134 -5.72 0.11 -18.85
N PRO A 135 -5.29 1.32 -18.46
CA PRO A 135 -3.90 1.72 -18.65
C PRO A 135 -2.95 0.79 -17.87
N PRO A 136 -1.68 0.70 -18.29
CA PRO A 136 -0.64 0.10 -17.47
C PRO A 136 -0.58 0.73 -16.07
N VAL A 137 -0.58 -0.12 -15.04
CA VAL A 137 -0.59 0.28 -13.63
C VAL A 137 0.80 0.72 -13.20
N GLY A 138 0.93 1.95 -12.71
CA GLY A 138 2.17 2.43 -12.09
C GLY A 138 2.42 1.81 -10.73
N MET A 139 3.60 1.25 -10.50
CA MET A 139 4.03 0.78 -9.18
C MET A 139 5.52 1.07 -8.95
N ALA A 140 5.89 1.17 -7.67
CA ALA A 140 7.27 1.00 -7.24
C ALA A 140 7.41 -0.39 -6.62
N ALA A 141 8.48 -1.10 -6.95
CA ALA A 141 8.82 -2.38 -6.36
C ALA A 141 9.72 -2.19 -5.12
N VAL A 142 9.81 -3.21 -4.27
CA VAL A 142 10.59 -3.20 -3.03
C VAL A 142 12.09 -3.00 -3.29
N ASP A 143 12.61 -3.44 -4.44
CA ASP A 143 14.01 -3.19 -4.83
C ASP A 143 14.29 -1.73 -5.28
N GLY A 144 13.26 -0.89 -5.31
CA GLY A 144 13.34 0.51 -5.74
C GLY A 144 13.15 0.72 -7.24
N SER A 145 12.95 -0.35 -8.03
CA SER A 145 12.58 -0.21 -9.43
C SER A 145 11.15 0.34 -9.55
N VAL A 146 10.90 1.09 -10.62
CA VAL A 146 9.60 1.69 -10.92
C VAL A 146 9.21 1.34 -12.35
N GLY A 147 7.92 1.19 -12.59
CA GLY A 147 7.42 0.82 -13.90
C GLY A 147 5.93 1.00 -14.04
N ARG A 148 5.46 0.75 -15.26
CA ARG A 148 4.05 0.58 -15.55
C ARG A 148 3.85 -0.80 -16.17
N TRP A 149 2.96 -1.59 -15.60
CA TRP A 149 2.72 -2.98 -15.99
C TRP A 149 1.32 -3.14 -16.54
N LYS A 150 1.20 -3.90 -17.63
CA LYS A 150 -0.11 -4.22 -18.17
C LYS A 150 -0.77 -5.26 -17.28
N ARG A 151 -2.10 -5.40 -17.40
CA ARG A 151 -2.87 -6.34 -16.57
C ARG A 151 -2.36 -7.77 -16.67
N GLU A 152 -1.97 -8.20 -17.86
CA GLU A 152 -1.43 -9.53 -18.14
C GLU A 152 -0.08 -9.80 -17.45
N ASP A 153 0.66 -8.74 -17.11
CA ASP A 153 1.92 -8.83 -16.36
C ASP A 153 1.69 -8.83 -14.84
N LEU A 154 0.46 -8.64 -14.36
CA LEU A 154 0.12 -8.52 -12.96
C LEU A 154 -0.54 -9.78 -12.43
N ILE A 155 -0.15 -10.16 -11.21
CA ILE A 155 -0.72 -11.32 -10.50
C ILE A 155 -1.94 -10.83 -9.71
N PRO A 156 -3.13 -11.41 -9.92
CA PRO A 156 -4.28 -11.11 -9.08
C PRO A 156 -4.01 -11.46 -7.62
N GLY A 157 -4.37 -10.55 -6.73
CA GLY A 157 -4.28 -10.76 -5.28
C GLY A 157 -5.56 -11.36 -4.70
N VAL A 158 -5.77 -11.12 -3.40
CA VAL A 158 -6.96 -11.49 -2.64
C VAL A 158 -8.14 -10.61 -3.06
N THR A 159 -9.15 -11.22 -3.69
CA THR A 159 -10.32 -10.51 -4.24
C THR A 159 -11.12 -9.76 -3.18
N SER A 160 -11.19 -10.26 -1.95
CA SER A 160 -11.87 -9.60 -0.83
C SER A 160 -11.04 -8.51 -0.16
N GLY A 161 -9.88 -8.17 -0.72
CA GLY A 161 -8.96 -7.18 -0.19
C GLY A 161 -8.61 -7.47 1.27
N GLU A 162 -8.87 -6.49 2.12
CA GLU A 162 -8.61 -6.51 3.56
C GLU A 162 -9.70 -7.24 4.37
N GLY A 163 -10.72 -7.82 3.73
CA GLY A 163 -11.77 -8.58 4.41
C GLY A 163 -12.88 -7.70 5.00
N ILE A 164 -13.39 -8.08 6.18
CA ILE A 164 -14.63 -7.53 6.78
C ILE A 164 -14.47 -7.06 8.23
N TYR A 165 -13.23 -6.83 8.66
CA TYR A 165 -12.91 -6.54 10.06
C TYR A 165 -12.90 -5.03 10.35
N ASP A 166 -13.07 -4.67 11.62
CA ASP A 166 -12.95 -3.28 12.06
C ASP A 166 -11.50 -2.80 11.93
N GLY A 167 -11.23 -1.90 10.99
CA GLY A 167 -9.88 -1.42 10.68
C GLY A 167 -9.51 -1.50 9.20
N ILE A 168 -10.37 -2.09 8.36
CA ILE A 168 -10.21 -2.07 6.90
C ILE A 168 -10.38 -0.65 6.32
N TYR A 169 -9.89 -0.49 5.11
CA TYR A 169 -9.95 0.67 4.23
C TYR A 169 -10.36 0.23 2.81
N LEU A 170 -9.77 -0.84 2.28
CA LEU A 170 -10.09 -1.40 0.95
C LEU A 170 -10.66 -2.83 1.03
N GLY A 171 -11.98 -2.94 0.97
CA GLY A 171 -12.70 -4.23 0.94
C GLY A 171 -12.69 -4.96 -0.42
N GLN A 172 -11.90 -4.50 -1.38
CA GLN A 172 -11.80 -5.08 -2.72
C GLN A 172 -10.34 -5.31 -3.12
N GLY A 173 -10.08 -6.38 -3.86
CA GLY A 173 -8.76 -6.71 -4.39
C GLY A 173 -8.21 -5.60 -5.28
N VAL A 174 -6.98 -5.17 -5.03
CA VAL A 174 -6.23 -4.18 -5.80
C VAL A 174 -4.90 -4.81 -6.19
N PHE A 175 -4.49 -4.65 -7.46
CA PHE A 175 -3.18 -5.13 -7.91
C PHE A 175 -2.04 -4.46 -7.12
N GLY A 176 -1.03 -5.22 -6.73
CA GLY A 176 0.12 -4.70 -5.97
C GLY A 176 -0.14 -4.48 -4.47
N MET A 177 -1.39 -4.51 -4.00
CA MET A 177 -1.71 -4.24 -2.58
C MET A 177 -2.11 -5.48 -1.80
N HIS A 178 -3.03 -6.28 -2.35
CA HIS A 178 -3.65 -7.40 -1.66
C HIS A 178 -3.01 -8.74 -2.05
N THR A 179 -1.69 -8.83 -2.06
CA THR A 179 -0.94 -9.97 -2.62
C THR A 179 -1.17 -11.26 -1.84
N ILE A 180 -1.47 -12.37 -2.53
CA ILE A 180 -1.51 -13.70 -1.91
C ILE A 180 -0.16 -13.99 -1.25
N ASN A 181 -0.17 -14.53 -0.02
CA ASN A 181 1.02 -14.72 0.82
C ASN A 181 1.77 -13.42 1.22
N GLY A 182 1.13 -12.25 1.08
CA GLY A 182 1.65 -10.98 1.56
C GLY A 182 3.01 -10.61 0.98
N VAL A 183 3.98 -10.33 1.85
CA VAL A 183 5.38 -10.00 1.48
C VAL A 183 6.16 -11.17 0.89
N LEU A 184 5.68 -12.41 1.03
CA LEU A 184 6.29 -13.59 0.41
C LEU A 184 5.76 -13.81 -1.02
N GLY A 185 4.68 -13.13 -1.40
CA GLY A 185 4.09 -13.22 -2.73
C GLY A 185 4.74 -12.31 -3.77
N ARG A 186 4.31 -12.49 -5.03
CA ARG A 186 4.64 -11.64 -6.17
C ARG A 186 3.40 -10.86 -6.60
N ASP A 187 3.61 -9.64 -7.05
CA ASP A 187 2.60 -8.79 -7.67
C ASP A 187 2.76 -8.74 -9.20
N ILE A 188 3.97 -9.02 -9.69
CA ILE A 188 4.37 -8.91 -11.10
C ILE A 188 4.87 -10.28 -11.60
N ASN A 189 4.44 -10.69 -12.80
CA ASN A 189 4.96 -11.85 -13.54
C ASN A 189 6.30 -11.51 -14.20
N ARG A 190 7.38 -11.53 -13.42
CA ARG A 190 8.77 -11.47 -13.89
C ARG A 190 9.63 -12.45 -13.12
#